data_AF-A0A8I1EI15-F1
#
_entry.id   AF-A0A8I1EI15-F1
#
_cell.length_a   1.000
_cell.length_b   1.000
_cell.length_c   1.000
_cell.angle_alpha   90.00
_cell.angle_beta   90.00
_cell.angle_gamma   90.00
#
_symmetry.space_group_name_H-M   'P 1'
#
loop_
_entity.id
_entity.type
_entity.pdbx_description
1 polymer ?
#
loop_
_entity_poly.entity_id
_entity_poly.type
_entity_poly.pdbx_seq_one_letter_code
_entity_poly.pdbx_strand_id
1 'polypeptide(L)'
;MSFKPIDASGACFARCNLLMLSTFEPGQDHVKDDICRSVLVMAVSAVDSYMHWLVYDKLSDVRKGKDLPPALAKLAVPFSSIALLADSVVENRNKIRPWVQVKNAMQKKLLSETFQSFDQLSVAMSMAGISGGWKKISEQLGEPTAALKARLNHIVHRRNQIVHEGDIMRKSRPRHVVFNDISVDQTIEDVDWLDDLVTAIDLIR
;
A
#
# COMPACT_ATOMS: atom_id res chain seq x y z
N MET A 1 17.76 9.12 -12.37
CA MET A 1 17.39 7.84 -11.71
C MET A 1 15.94 7.53 -12.09
N SER A 2 15.58 6.29 -12.40
CA SER A 2 14.16 5.94 -12.60
C SER A 2 13.46 5.87 -11.25
N PHE A 3 12.22 6.35 -11.18
CA PHE A 3 11.36 6.24 -10.01
C PHE A 3 11.22 4.76 -9.59
N LYS A 4 11.49 4.46 -8.32
CA LYS A 4 11.38 3.13 -7.71
C LYS A 4 10.19 3.07 -6.76
N PRO A 5 9.66 1.88 -6.45
CA PRO A 5 8.59 1.71 -5.46
C PRO A 5 8.91 2.37 -4.11
N ILE A 6 10.16 2.23 -3.63
CA ILE A 6 10.61 2.82 -2.37
C ILE A 6 10.57 4.36 -2.36
N ASP A 7 10.74 5.01 -3.53
CA ASP A 7 10.64 6.47 -3.63
C ASP A 7 9.20 6.95 -3.35
N ALA A 8 8.20 6.12 -3.70
CA ALA A 8 6.79 6.42 -3.47
C ALA A 8 6.42 6.40 -1.98
N SER A 9 6.77 5.32 -1.27
CA SER A 9 6.53 5.21 0.16
C SER A 9 7.38 6.18 0.97
N GLY A 10 8.67 6.32 0.63
CA GLY A 10 9.59 7.21 1.36
C GLY A 10 9.11 8.66 1.35
N ALA A 11 8.54 9.14 0.23
CA ALA A 11 7.95 10.48 0.18
C ALA A 11 6.73 10.64 1.11
N CYS A 12 5.96 9.58 1.36
CA CYS A 12 4.84 9.57 2.29
C CYS A 12 5.31 9.46 3.75
N PHE A 13 6.25 8.56 4.06
CA PHE A 13 6.81 8.43 5.42
C PHE A 13 7.56 9.70 5.86
N ALA A 14 8.31 10.34 4.97
CA ALA A 14 8.93 11.63 5.27
C ALA A 14 7.89 12.70 5.67
N ARG A 15 6.71 12.71 5.03
CA ARG A 15 5.61 13.62 5.41
C ARG A 15 4.96 13.21 6.73
N CYS A 16 4.82 11.90 6.99
CA CYS A 16 4.36 11.40 8.28
C CYS A 16 5.25 11.94 9.41
N ASN A 17 6.57 11.85 9.24
CA ASN A 17 7.53 12.32 10.24
C ASN A 17 7.45 13.84 10.45
N LEU A 18 7.31 14.62 9.37
CA LEU A 18 7.11 16.07 9.47
C LEU A 18 5.82 16.44 10.21
N LEU A 19 4.73 15.73 9.97
CA LEU A 19 3.47 15.92 10.69
C LEU A 19 3.57 15.47 12.15
N MET A 20 4.28 14.38 12.44
CA MET A 20 4.49 13.97 13.82
C MET A 20 5.33 14.99 14.60
N LEU A 21 6.31 15.64 13.97
CA LEU A 21 7.07 16.71 14.61
C LEU A 21 6.20 17.90 15.03
N SER A 22 5.16 18.24 14.25
CA SER A 22 4.27 19.34 14.63
C SER A 22 3.42 19.02 15.86
N THR A 23 3.25 17.74 16.23
CA THR A 23 2.56 17.37 17.49
C THR A 23 3.29 17.82 18.76
N PHE A 24 4.57 18.18 18.64
CA PHE A 24 5.41 18.67 19.74
C PHE A 24 5.53 20.21 19.76
N GLU A 25 4.94 20.90 18.79
CA GLU A 25 4.94 22.37 18.77
C GLU A 25 3.99 22.95 19.83
N PRO A 26 4.37 24.04 20.52
CA PRO A 26 3.50 24.69 21.50
C PRO A 26 2.16 25.12 20.89
N GLY A 27 1.05 24.83 21.58
CA GLY A 27 -0.30 25.24 21.17
C GLY A 27 -1.06 24.25 20.28
N GLN A 28 -0.48 23.09 19.96
CA GLN A 28 -1.09 22.08 19.09
C GLN A 28 -1.96 21.04 19.83
N ASP A 29 -2.13 21.16 21.14
CA ASP A 29 -2.86 20.16 21.96
C ASP A 29 -4.28 19.86 21.44
N HIS A 30 -4.93 20.84 20.83
CA HIS A 30 -6.30 20.74 20.31
C HIS A 30 -6.44 20.01 18.96
N VAL A 31 -5.34 19.82 18.22
CA VAL A 31 -5.31 19.11 16.92
C VAL A 31 -4.40 17.90 16.93
N LYS A 32 -3.66 17.67 18.02
CA LYS A 32 -2.67 16.60 18.17
C LYS A 32 -3.21 15.23 17.77
N ASP A 33 -4.40 14.88 18.23
CA ASP A 33 -5.01 13.58 17.92
C ASP A 33 -5.41 13.49 16.44
N ASP A 34 -5.88 14.58 15.84
CA ASP A 34 -6.26 14.63 14.42
C ASP A 34 -5.04 14.55 13.50
N ILE A 35 -3.91 15.11 13.94
CA ILE A 35 -2.61 14.91 13.29
C ILE A 35 -2.26 13.42 13.33
N CYS A 36 -2.35 12.77 14.49
CA CYS A 36 -2.05 11.33 14.63
C CYS A 36 -2.96 10.47 13.73
N ARG A 37 -4.26 10.75 13.70
CA ARG A 37 -5.22 10.04 12.84
C ARG A 37 -4.86 10.21 11.36
N SER A 38 -4.52 11.43 10.96
CA SER A 38 -4.11 11.75 9.59
C SER A 38 -2.81 11.04 9.21
N VAL A 39 -1.83 11.01 10.12
CA VAL A 39 -0.55 10.35 9.93
C VAL A 39 -0.73 8.84 9.78
N LEU A 40 -1.54 8.19 10.63
CA LEU A 40 -1.77 6.75 10.54
C LEU A 40 -2.40 6.36 9.19
N VAL A 41 -3.34 7.17 8.69
CA VAL A 41 -3.92 6.99 7.36
C VAL A 41 -2.87 7.15 6.25
N MET A 42 -2.00 8.15 6.38
CA MET A 42 -0.94 8.41 5.40
C MET A 42 0.11 7.29 5.39
N ALA A 43 0.51 6.78 6.55
CA ALA A 43 1.47 5.69 6.68
C ALA A 43 0.97 4.39 6.03
N VAL A 44 -0.28 4.01 6.29
CA VAL A 44 -0.89 2.85 5.61
C VAL A 44 -1.02 3.08 4.09
N SER A 45 -1.28 4.32 3.67
CA SER A 45 -1.30 4.69 2.24
C SER A 45 0.10 4.63 1.60
N ALA A 46 1.17 4.85 2.37
CA ALA A 46 2.55 4.69 1.93
C ALA A 46 2.85 3.22 1.58
N VAL A 47 2.43 2.29 2.45
CA VAL A 47 2.53 0.84 2.21
C VAL A 47 1.75 0.44 0.96
N ASP A 48 0.48 0.87 0.85
CA ASP A 48 -0.36 0.57 -0.32
C ASP A 48 0.28 1.06 -1.62
N SER A 49 0.77 2.30 -1.62
CA SER A 49 1.44 2.92 -2.76
C SER A 49 2.69 2.15 -3.17
N TYR A 50 3.53 1.74 -2.21
CA TYR A 50 4.69 0.91 -2.47
C TYR A 50 4.30 -0.40 -3.16
N MET A 51 3.27 -1.10 -2.65
CA MET A 51 2.83 -2.37 -3.21
C MET A 51 2.28 -2.23 -4.63
N HIS A 52 1.55 -1.16 -4.94
CA HIS A 52 1.11 -0.88 -6.32
C HIS A 52 2.30 -0.70 -7.27
N TRP A 53 3.30 0.08 -6.87
CA TRP A 53 4.51 0.27 -7.67
C TRP A 53 5.33 -1.02 -7.81
N LEU A 54 5.44 -1.80 -6.75
CA LEU A 54 6.14 -3.09 -6.76
C LEU A 54 5.54 -4.06 -7.79
N VAL A 55 4.21 -4.18 -7.84
CA VAL A 55 3.52 -5.00 -8.84
C VAL A 55 3.62 -4.39 -10.24
N TYR A 56 3.50 -3.07 -10.34
CA TYR A 56 3.60 -2.35 -11.61
C TYR A 56 4.96 -2.50 -12.29
N ASP A 57 6.05 -2.51 -11.53
CA ASP A 57 7.40 -2.73 -12.03
C ASP A 57 7.52 -4.06 -12.79
N LYS A 58 6.81 -5.11 -12.36
CA LYS A 58 6.83 -6.41 -13.05
C LYS A 58 6.18 -6.38 -14.43
N LEU A 59 5.26 -5.45 -14.70
CA LEU A 59 4.73 -5.28 -16.07
C LEU A 59 5.84 -4.89 -17.06
N SER A 60 6.82 -4.10 -16.60
CA SER A 60 7.96 -3.71 -17.42
C SER A 60 8.91 -4.89 -17.68
N ASP A 61 9.04 -5.79 -16.71
CA ASP A 61 9.83 -7.02 -16.83
C ASP A 61 9.19 -8.00 -17.83
N VAL A 62 7.87 -8.22 -17.73
CA VAL A 62 7.12 -9.08 -18.66
C VAL A 62 7.22 -8.54 -20.09
N ARG A 63 7.12 -7.22 -20.28
CA ARG A 63 7.31 -6.59 -21.60
C ARG A 63 8.70 -6.87 -22.20
N LYS A 64 9.72 -7.02 -21.37
CA LYS A 64 11.10 -7.34 -21.78
C LYS A 64 11.31 -8.85 -22.02
N GLY A 65 10.26 -9.67 -21.93
CA GLY A 65 10.32 -11.11 -22.13
C GLY A 65 10.76 -11.90 -20.91
N LYS A 66 10.76 -11.30 -19.71
CA LYS A 66 10.96 -12.04 -18.47
C LYS A 66 9.68 -12.80 -18.08
N ASP A 67 9.83 -13.77 -17.18
CA ASP A 67 8.74 -14.61 -16.71
C ASP A 67 7.59 -13.80 -16.10
N LEU A 68 6.36 -14.21 -16.44
CA LEU A 68 5.13 -13.69 -15.87
C LEU A 68 4.83 -14.43 -14.55
N PRO A 69 4.82 -13.74 -13.39
CA PRO A 69 4.46 -14.38 -12.13
C PRO A 69 3.07 -15.03 -12.21
N PRO A 70 2.87 -16.27 -11.72
CA PRO A 70 1.58 -16.97 -11.83
C PRO A 70 0.41 -16.24 -11.19
N ALA A 71 0.65 -15.48 -10.12
CA ALA A 71 -0.38 -14.65 -9.50
C ALA A 71 -0.76 -13.46 -10.37
N LEU A 72 0.21 -12.83 -11.04
CA LEU A 72 -0.04 -11.72 -11.96
C LEU A 72 -0.78 -12.19 -13.23
N ALA A 73 -0.48 -13.40 -13.71
CA ALA A 73 -1.16 -14.02 -14.85
C ALA A 73 -2.68 -14.19 -14.65
N LYS A 74 -3.12 -14.27 -13.39
CA LYS A 74 -4.54 -14.44 -13.01
C LYS A 74 -5.28 -13.12 -12.85
N LEU A 75 -4.63 -11.97 -13.03
CA LEU A 75 -5.27 -10.68 -12.85
C LEU A 75 -6.39 -10.50 -13.88
N ALA A 76 -7.63 -10.38 -13.39
CA ALA A 76 -8.79 -10.17 -14.25
C ALA A 76 -8.84 -8.73 -14.76
N VAL A 77 -8.75 -8.56 -16.08
CA VAL A 77 -8.95 -7.28 -16.77
C VAL A 77 -10.29 -7.25 -17.50
N PRO A 78 -10.96 -6.09 -17.62
CA PRO A 78 -12.20 -5.99 -18.37
C PRO A 78 -12.03 -6.45 -19.82
N PHE A 79 -12.94 -7.30 -20.32
CA PHE A 79 -12.90 -7.80 -21.70
C PHE A 79 -12.86 -6.67 -22.74
N SER A 80 -13.55 -5.55 -22.46
CA SER A 80 -13.52 -4.34 -23.30
C SER A 80 -12.11 -3.80 -23.52
N SER A 81 -11.20 -3.94 -22.55
CA SER A 81 -9.80 -3.51 -22.71
C SER A 81 -9.04 -4.40 -23.70
N ILE A 82 -9.39 -5.70 -23.77
CA ILE A 82 -8.81 -6.65 -24.71
C ILE A 82 -9.38 -6.43 -26.12
N ALA A 83 -10.71 -6.22 -26.23
CA ALA A 83 -11.36 -5.94 -27.51
C ALA A 83 -10.81 -4.65 -28.15
N LEU A 84 -10.72 -3.55 -27.39
CA LEU A 84 -10.14 -2.29 -27.86
C LEU A 84 -8.68 -2.45 -28.32
N LEU A 85 -7.90 -3.29 -27.63
CA LEU A 85 -6.54 -3.61 -28.04
C LEU A 85 -6.51 -4.37 -29.36
N ALA A 86 -7.37 -5.38 -29.52
CA ALA A 86 -7.46 -6.16 -30.76
C ALA A 86 -7.83 -5.27 -31.95
N ASP A 87 -8.86 -4.45 -31.81
CA ASP A 87 -9.32 -3.53 -32.87
C ASP A 87 -8.21 -2.53 -33.23
N SER A 88 -7.56 -1.93 -32.23
CA SER A 88 -6.46 -0.98 -32.43
C SER A 88 -5.28 -1.59 -33.20
N VAL A 89 -4.97 -2.87 -32.95
CA VAL A 89 -3.87 -3.60 -33.62
C VAL A 89 -4.19 -3.84 -35.09
N VAL A 90 -5.45 -4.15 -35.41
CA VAL A 90 -5.91 -4.36 -36.79
C VAL A 90 -5.94 -3.04 -37.57
N GLU A 91 -6.48 -1.97 -36.98
CA GLU A 91 -6.64 -0.69 -37.67
C GLU A 91 -5.32 0.03 -37.97
N ASN A 92 -4.36 -0.01 -37.03
CA ASN A 92 -3.17 0.86 -37.09
C ASN A 92 -1.90 0.18 -36.58
N ARG A 93 -1.57 -0.99 -37.15
CA ARG A 93 -0.41 -1.83 -36.76
C ARG A 93 0.92 -1.07 -36.66
N ASN A 94 1.15 -0.07 -37.52
CA ASN A 94 2.42 0.69 -37.57
C ASN A 94 2.49 1.86 -36.57
N LYS A 95 1.36 2.28 -35.98
CA LYS A 95 1.28 3.44 -35.07
C LYS A 95 0.95 3.05 -33.63
N ILE A 96 0.31 1.90 -33.44
CA ILE A 96 -0.08 1.46 -32.10
C ILE A 96 1.13 1.12 -31.23
N ARG A 97 1.00 1.38 -29.93
CA ARG A 97 1.89 0.89 -28.88
C ARG A 97 1.14 -0.11 -28.00
N PRO A 98 1.03 -1.39 -28.38
CA PRO A 98 0.15 -2.37 -27.72
C PRO A 98 0.40 -2.47 -26.21
N TRP A 99 1.68 -2.50 -25.83
CA TRP A 99 2.11 -2.56 -24.44
C TRP A 99 1.69 -1.34 -23.60
N VAL A 100 1.48 -0.17 -24.20
CA VAL A 100 0.96 1.00 -23.47
C VAL A 100 -0.50 0.76 -23.08
N GLN A 101 -1.31 0.20 -23.99
CA GLN A 101 -2.71 -0.11 -23.69
C GLN A 101 -2.84 -1.23 -22.65
N VAL A 102 -2.02 -2.29 -22.75
CA VAL A 102 -1.94 -3.34 -21.72
C VAL A 102 -1.58 -2.74 -20.37
N LYS A 103 -0.53 -1.91 -20.32
CA LYS A 103 -0.09 -1.23 -19.09
C LYS A 103 -1.21 -0.38 -18.49
N ASN A 104 -1.93 0.39 -19.31
CA ASN A 104 -3.03 1.24 -18.85
C ASN A 104 -4.21 0.43 -18.30
N ALA A 105 -4.60 -0.67 -18.96
CA ALA A 105 -5.66 -1.55 -18.51
C ALA A 105 -5.31 -2.23 -17.17
N MET A 106 -4.08 -2.75 -17.07
CA MET A 106 -3.55 -3.35 -15.84
C MET A 106 -3.45 -2.31 -14.72
N GLN A 107 -2.94 -1.11 -15.00
CA GLN A 107 -2.84 -0.03 -14.02
C GLN A 107 -4.21 0.38 -13.49
N LYS A 108 -5.20 0.54 -14.37
CA LYS A 108 -6.58 0.85 -13.96
C LYS A 108 -7.16 -0.24 -13.06
N LYS A 109 -6.86 -1.51 -13.36
CA LYS A 109 -7.27 -2.63 -12.52
C LYS A 109 -6.56 -2.62 -11.16
N LEU A 110 -5.24 -2.48 -11.15
CA LEU A 110 -4.45 -2.43 -9.92
C LEU A 110 -4.90 -1.28 -9.02
N LEU A 111 -5.11 -0.08 -9.55
CA LEU A 111 -5.61 1.08 -8.78
C LEU A 111 -6.98 0.89 -8.11
N SER A 112 -7.77 -0.12 -8.52
CA SER A 112 -9.03 -0.48 -7.85
C SER A 112 -8.85 -1.47 -6.70
N GLU A 113 -7.69 -2.09 -6.58
CA GLU A 113 -7.32 -3.01 -5.51
C GLU A 113 -6.69 -2.25 -4.34
N THR A 114 -6.76 -2.82 -3.15
CA THR A 114 -6.10 -2.32 -1.95
C THR A 114 -5.11 -3.37 -1.45
N PHE A 115 -3.89 -2.94 -1.14
CA PHE A 115 -2.77 -3.75 -0.67
C PHE A 115 -2.27 -3.25 0.68
N GLN A 116 -3.01 -3.57 1.74
CA GLN A 116 -2.71 -3.05 3.07
C GLN A 116 -2.72 -4.11 4.17
N SER A 117 -3.70 -5.02 4.16
CA SER A 117 -3.72 -6.10 5.13
C SER A 117 -2.62 -7.12 4.83
N PHE A 118 -2.28 -7.95 5.82
CA PHE A 118 -1.28 -9.01 5.67
C PHE A 118 -1.57 -9.93 4.47
N ASP A 119 -2.83 -10.32 4.30
CA ASP A 119 -3.23 -11.22 3.22
C ASP A 119 -3.20 -10.49 1.86
N GLN A 120 -3.55 -9.19 1.81
CA GLN A 120 -3.43 -8.39 0.59
C GLN A 120 -1.97 -8.14 0.18
N LEU A 121 -1.08 -7.85 1.13
CA LEU A 121 0.36 -7.75 0.88
C LEU A 121 0.92 -9.08 0.35
N SER A 122 0.44 -10.22 0.86
CA SER A 122 0.81 -11.55 0.37
C SER A 122 0.48 -11.72 -1.12
N VAL A 123 -0.71 -11.26 -1.53
CA VAL A 123 -1.16 -11.30 -2.92
C VAL A 123 -0.29 -10.41 -3.79
N ALA A 124 -0.04 -9.17 -3.38
CA ALA A 124 0.82 -8.25 -4.14
C ALA A 124 2.27 -8.72 -4.22
N MET A 125 2.86 -9.25 -3.15
CA MET A 125 4.18 -9.91 -3.20
C MET A 125 4.21 -11.07 -4.20
N SER A 126 3.17 -11.90 -4.22
CA SER A 126 3.06 -13.00 -5.17
C SER A 126 2.92 -12.50 -6.61
N MET A 127 2.15 -11.43 -6.85
CA MET A 127 2.06 -10.76 -8.16
C MET A 127 3.40 -10.13 -8.57
N ALA A 128 4.20 -9.70 -7.59
CA ALA A 128 5.56 -9.21 -7.79
C ALA A 128 6.59 -10.34 -8.04
N GLY A 129 6.19 -11.62 -7.93
CA GLY A 129 7.07 -12.78 -8.07
C GLY A 129 7.89 -13.11 -6.83
N ILE A 130 7.57 -12.53 -5.67
CA ILE A 130 8.25 -12.78 -4.41
C ILE A 130 7.66 -14.05 -3.77
N SER A 131 8.45 -15.12 -3.69
CA SER A 131 8.09 -16.35 -3.00
C SER A 131 8.62 -16.36 -1.57
N GLY A 132 7.79 -16.87 -0.65
CA GLY A 132 8.14 -16.97 0.78
C GLY A 132 8.37 -15.61 1.46
N GLY A 133 7.75 -14.53 0.97
CA GLY A 133 8.02 -13.16 1.39
C GLY A 133 7.99 -12.97 2.91
N TRP A 134 6.91 -13.40 3.57
CA TRP A 134 6.78 -13.25 5.03
C TRP A 134 7.84 -13.99 5.85
N LYS A 135 8.33 -15.14 5.38
CA LYS A 135 9.42 -15.83 6.07
C LYS A 135 10.68 -14.98 6.03
N LYS A 136 11.03 -14.44 4.86
CA LYS A 136 12.19 -13.56 4.70
C LYS A 136 12.04 -12.27 5.50
N ILE A 137 10.86 -11.65 5.49
CA ILE A 137 10.57 -10.44 6.29
C ILE A 137 10.69 -10.73 7.78
N SER A 138 10.16 -11.86 8.24
CA SER A 138 10.29 -12.32 9.64
C SER A 138 11.75 -12.46 10.06
N GLU A 139 12.59 -13.03 9.20
CA GLU A 139 14.03 -13.14 9.44
C GLU A 139 14.73 -11.76 9.45
N GLN A 140 14.33 -10.83 8.58
CA GLN A 140 14.88 -9.47 8.51
C GLN A 140 14.52 -8.60 9.72
N LEU A 141 13.26 -8.65 10.16
CA LEU A 141 12.76 -7.83 11.28
C LEU A 141 13.00 -8.49 12.64
N GLY A 142 13.40 -9.77 12.69
CA GLY A 142 13.52 -10.52 13.94
C GLY A 142 12.17 -10.79 14.63
N GLU A 143 11.06 -10.62 13.91
CA GLU A 143 9.70 -10.78 14.43
C GLU A 143 9.03 -12.02 13.82
N PRO A 144 8.35 -12.87 14.62
CA PRO A 144 7.60 -14.00 14.08
C PRO A 144 6.50 -13.56 13.11
N THR A 145 6.27 -14.31 12.03
CA THR A 145 5.21 -14.03 11.04
C THR A 145 3.82 -13.82 11.67
N ALA A 146 3.50 -14.52 12.75
CA ALA A 146 2.23 -14.35 13.46
C ALA A 146 2.13 -12.96 14.13
N ALA A 147 3.23 -12.45 14.69
CA ALA A 147 3.30 -11.11 15.27
C ALA A 147 3.19 -10.03 14.18
N LEU A 148 3.91 -10.20 13.06
CA LEU A 148 3.80 -9.32 11.89
C LEU A 148 2.35 -9.23 11.39
N LYS A 149 1.67 -10.38 11.27
CA LYS A 149 0.25 -10.44 10.87
C LYS A 149 -0.66 -9.73 11.85
N ALA A 150 -0.48 -9.96 13.15
CA ALA A 150 -1.28 -9.33 14.18
C ALA A 150 -1.11 -7.80 14.17
N ARG A 151 0.15 -7.32 14.14
CA ARG A 151 0.48 -5.89 14.17
C ARG A 151 -0.03 -5.17 12.92
N LEU A 152 0.26 -5.67 11.72
CA LEU A 152 -0.20 -5.04 10.48
C LEU A 152 -1.73 -4.95 10.43
N ASN A 153 -2.43 -6.03 10.75
CA ASN A 153 -3.89 -6.03 10.68
C ASN A 153 -4.52 -5.15 11.77
N HIS A 154 -3.88 -5.00 12.93
CA HIS A 154 -4.30 -4.04 13.95
C HIS A 154 -4.20 -2.60 13.44
N ILE A 155 -3.06 -2.22 12.84
CA ILE A 155 -2.85 -0.89 12.27
C ILE A 155 -3.86 -0.60 11.15
N VAL A 156 -4.05 -1.55 10.23
CA VAL A 156 -5.04 -1.43 9.14
C VAL A 156 -6.47 -1.31 9.70
N HIS A 157 -6.78 -2.03 10.79
CA HIS A 157 -8.08 -1.90 11.44
C HIS A 157 -8.30 -0.51 12.03
N ARG A 158 -7.31 0.04 12.75
CA ARG A 158 -7.37 1.43 13.25
C ARG A 158 -7.54 2.43 12.11
N ARG A 159 -6.78 2.26 11.02
CA ARG A 159 -6.95 3.06 9.79
C ARG A 159 -8.40 3.03 9.31
N ASN A 160 -8.98 1.84 9.22
CA ASN A 160 -10.36 1.67 8.75
C ASN A 160 -11.37 2.35 9.68
N GLN A 161 -11.19 2.28 11.00
CA GLN A 161 -12.02 3.02 11.95
C GLN A 161 -11.94 4.54 11.71
N ILE A 162 -10.74 5.07 11.44
CA ILE A 162 -10.56 6.50 11.14
C ILE A 162 -11.29 6.88 9.84
N VAL A 163 -11.02 6.18 8.73
CA VAL A 163 -11.50 6.60 7.41
C VAL A 163 -12.97 6.25 7.14
N HIS A 164 -13.49 5.15 7.69
CA HIS A 164 -14.85 4.70 7.43
C HIS A 164 -15.84 5.09 8.53
N GLU A 165 -15.37 5.23 9.78
CA GLU A 165 -16.23 5.47 10.94
C GLU A 165 -16.02 6.85 11.56
N GLY A 166 -15.13 7.67 10.98
CA GLY A 166 -14.73 8.96 11.55
C GLY A 166 -14.00 8.82 12.89
N ASP A 167 -13.45 7.63 13.17
CA ASP A 167 -12.89 7.22 14.45
C ASP A 167 -13.81 7.39 15.67
N ILE A 168 -15.13 7.42 15.46
CA ILE A 168 -16.10 7.61 16.54
C ILE A 168 -16.24 6.30 17.34
N MET A 169 -16.13 6.40 18.67
CA MET A 169 -16.29 5.28 19.58
C MET A 169 -17.72 4.74 19.52
N ARG A 170 -17.88 3.49 19.11
CA ARG A 170 -19.19 2.83 19.04
C ARG A 170 -19.70 2.50 20.46
N LYS A 171 -20.74 3.20 20.90
CA LYS A 171 -21.51 2.88 22.11
C LYS A 171 -22.95 2.54 21.73
N SER A 172 -23.58 1.63 22.47
CA SER A 172 -24.97 1.21 22.21
C SER A 172 -25.98 2.37 22.33
N ARG A 173 -25.70 3.36 23.19
CA ARG A 173 -26.53 4.56 23.39
C ARG A 173 -25.65 5.79 23.60
N PRO A 174 -25.06 6.37 22.54
CA PRO A 174 -24.19 7.53 22.67
C PRO A 174 -25.04 8.77 22.96
N ARG A 175 -24.68 9.52 24.01
CA ARG A 175 -25.28 10.84 24.32
C ARG A 175 -24.47 11.99 23.75
N HIS A 176 -23.17 11.77 23.52
CA HIS A 176 -22.21 12.72 22.96
C HIS A 176 -21.23 11.98 22.04
N VAL A 177 -20.66 12.69 21.07
CA VAL A 177 -19.58 12.16 20.22
C VAL A 177 -18.32 12.03 21.06
N VAL A 178 -17.72 10.84 21.01
CA VAL A 178 -16.43 10.52 21.63
C VAL A 178 -15.64 9.77 20.59
N PHE A 179 -14.39 10.15 20.37
CA PHE A 179 -13.50 9.46 19.45
C PHE A 179 -12.76 8.32 20.16
N ASN A 180 -12.25 7.35 19.40
CA ASN A 180 -11.33 6.36 19.95
C ASN A 180 -10.01 7.05 20.33
N ASP A 181 -9.39 6.56 21.40
CA ASP A 181 -8.10 7.05 21.85
C ASP A 181 -7.01 6.81 20.79
N ILE A 182 -6.07 7.75 20.73
CA ILE A 182 -4.87 7.67 19.89
C ILE A 182 -3.70 8.23 20.67
N SER A 183 -2.56 7.56 20.60
CA SER A 183 -1.34 7.96 21.28
C SER A 183 -0.33 8.46 20.26
N VAL A 184 0.34 9.58 20.56
CA VAL A 184 1.46 10.05 19.73
C VAL A 184 2.56 9.00 19.69
N ASP A 185 2.97 8.47 20.84
CA ASP A 185 4.06 7.51 20.93
C ASP A 185 3.75 6.25 20.12
N GLN A 186 2.52 5.71 20.26
CA GLN A 186 2.11 4.55 19.47
C GLN A 186 2.05 4.86 17.98
N THR A 187 1.61 6.06 17.61
CA THR A 187 1.55 6.48 16.20
C THR A 187 2.95 6.56 15.59
N ILE A 188 3.94 7.08 16.34
CA ILE A 188 5.34 7.08 15.92
C ILE A 188 5.84 5.65 15.72
N GLU A 189 5.65 4.78 16.73
CA GLU A 189 6.07 3.38 16.66
C GLU A 189 5.43 2.63 15.48
N ASP A 190 4.15 2.90 15.17
CA ASP A 190 3.46 2.29 14.05
C ASP A 190 3.95 2.82 12.70
N VAL A 191 4.25 4.12 12.60
CA VAL A 191 4.83 4.73 11.38
C VAL A 191 6.21 4.14 11.10
N ASP A 192 7.09 4.15 12.10
CA ASP A 192 8.46 3.63 11.97
C ASP A 192 8.44 2.15 11.60
N TRP A 193 7.59 1.36 12.24
CA TRP A 193 7.46 -0.06 11.92
C TRP A 193 6.91 -0.33 10.52
N LEU A 194 5.97 0.48 10.03
CA LEU A 194 5.49 0.34 8.65
C LEU A 194 6.56 0.73 7.63
N ASP A 195 7.44 1.68 7.94
CA ASP A 195 8.58 2.03 7.09
C ASP A 195 9.63 0.91 7.07
N ASP A 196 9.95 0.34 8.23
CA ASP A 196 10.81 -0.85 8.37
C ASP A 196 10.23 -2.05 7.60
N LEU A 197 8.91 -2.27 7.68
CA LEU A 197 8.23 -3.31 6.93
C LEU A 197 8.39 -3.11 5.42
N VAL A 198 8.18 -1.89 4.91
CA VAL A 198 8.35 -1.59 3.48
C VAL A 198 9.82 -1.78 3.06
N THR A 199 10.76 -1.32 3.87
CA THR A 199 12.19 -1.52 3.65
C THR A 199 12.55 -3.00 3.59
N ALA A 200 12.04 -3.81 4.53
CA ALA A 200 12.23 -5.25 4.52
C ALA A 200 11.65 -5.92 3.27
N ILE A 201 10.50 -5.46 2.75
CA ILE A 201 9.94 -5.96 1.49
C ILE A 201 10.84 -5.58 0.31
N ASP A 202 11.38 -4.35 0.26
CA ASP A 202 12.26 -3.90 -0.85
C ASP A 202 13.59 -4.66 -0.88
N LEU A 203 14.10 -5.09 0.28
CA LEU A 203 15.34 -5.88 0.38
C LEU A 203 15.21 -7.31 -0.17
N ILE A 204 13.99 -7.86 -0.26
CA ILE A 204 13.77 -9.27 -0.63
C ILE A 204 13.19 -9.46 -2.05
N ARG A 205 13.01 -8.37 -2.81
CA ARG A 205 12.30 -8.35 -4.09
C ARG A 205 13.12 -8.81 -5.31
#